data_AF-A0A2T4ZD50-F1
#
_entry.id   AF-A0A2T4ZD50-F1
#
_cell.length_a   1.000
_cell.length_b   1.000
_cell.length_c   1.000
_cell.angle_alpha   90.00
_cell.angle_beta   90.00
_cell.angle_gamma   90.00
#
_symmetry.space_group_name_H-M   'P 1'
#
loop_
_entity.id
_entity.type
_entity.pdbx_description
1 polymer ?
#
loop_
_entity_poly.entity_id
_entity_poly.type
_entity_poly.pdbx_seq_one_letter_code
_entity_poly.pdbx_strand_id
1 'polypeptide(L)'
;MAQLEKPQAQEQRIKQPGTPEVKYLFSFLWMILLTSVAFVLVVMEWFSPVWTITLIVLLACWQIVLQLASFMHLREKGNGITVTFIVMGGIVSATVIVALWLL
;
A
#
# COMPACT_ATOMS: atom_id res chain seq x y z
N MET A 1 -25.54 -16.79 -53.23
CA MET A 1 -25.78 -16.21 -51.89
C MET A 1 -24.98 -16.98 -50.84
N ALA A 2 -23.66 -17.00 -51.01
CA ALA A 2 -22.73 -17.53 -50.02
C ALA A 2 -22.34 -16.38 -49.10
N GLN A 3 -22.47 -16.59 -47.80
CA GLN A 3 -22.01 -15.69 -46.73
C GLN A 3 -20.51 -15.42 -46.91
N LEU A 4 -20.19 -14.29 -47.55
CA LEU A 4 -18.84 -13.77 -47.65
C LEU A 4 -18.51 -13.02 -46.34
N GLU A 5 -17.65 -13.67 -45.56
CA GLU A 5 -16.52 -13.10 -44.81
C GLU A 5 -16.75 -11.87 -43.90
N LYS A 6 -16.52 -12.11 -42.62
CA LYS A 6 -16.57 -11.19 -41.48
C LYS A 6 -15.77 -9.90 -41.73
N PRO A 7 -16.26 -8.76 -41.20
CA PRO A 7 -15.39 -7.83 -40.52
C PRO A 7 -15.90 -7.58 -39.10
N GLN A 8 -15.75 -8.58 -38.23
CA GLN A 8 -15.72 -8.39 -36.76
C GLN A 8 -14.44 -7.65 -36.31
N ALA A 9 -13.76 -6.95 -37.23
CA ALA A 9 -12.41 -6.45 -37.09
C ALA A 9 -12.34 -4.97 -36.69
N GLN A 10 -13.44 -4.27 -36.42
CA GLN A 10 -13.37 -2.80 -36.32
C GLN A 10 -14.11 -2.07 -35.19
N GLU A 11 -14.95 -2.69 -34.36
CA GLU A 11 -15.71 -1.93 -33.34
C GLU A 11 -15.38 -2.25 -31.87
N GLN A 12 -14.23 -2.86 -31.59
CA GLN A 12 -13.74 -2.99 -30.20
C GLN A 12 -12.24 -2.75 -30.08
N ARG A 13 -11.75 -1.67 -30.70
CA ARG A 13 -10.38 -1.17 -30.54
C ARG A 13 -10.37 0.33 -30.24
N ILE A 14 -11.36 0.81 -29.48
CA ILE A 14 -11.38 2.19 -28.98
C ILE A 14 -11.17 2.13 -27.46
N LYS A 15 -10.15 2.86 -27.00
CA LYS A 15 -9.66 3.08 -25.62
C LYS A 15 -8.49 2.22 -25.15
N GLN A 16 -7.33 2.44 -25.75
CA GLN A 16 -6.15 2.84 -24.98
C GLN A 16 -5.82 4.29 -25.40
N PRO A 17 -5.11 5.15 -24.63
CA PRO A 17 -4.36 4.91 -23.41
C PRO A 17 -4.61 5.96 -22.30
N GLY A 18 -4.56 5.57 -21.04
CA GLY A 18 -4.50 6.50 -19.91
C GLY A 18 -3.70 5.83 -18.81
N THR A 19 -2.39 6.02 -18.84
CA THR A 19 -1.38 5.47 -17.94
C THR A 19 -1.94 5.20 -16.53
N PRO A 20 -2.23 3.94 -16.15
CA PRO A 20 -2.64 3.61 -14.78
C PRO A 20 -1.55 3.93 -13.74
N GLU A 21 -0.35 4.27 -14.19
CA GLU A 21 0.86 4.48 -13.42
C GLU A 21 0.79 5.72 -12.50
N VAL A 22 0.10 6.79 -12.90
CA VAL A 22 0.06 8.04 -12.13
C VAL A 22 -0.72 7.93 -10.82
N LYS A 23 -1.61 6.94 -10.71
CA LYS A 23 -2.47 6.75 -9.52
C LYS A 23 -1.69 6.15 -8.35
N TYR A 24 -0.68 5.32 -8.64
CA TYR A 24 0.20 4.73 -7.62
C TYR A 24 1.19 5.76 -7.05
N LEU A 25 1.56 6.76 -7.86
CA LEU A 25 2.51 7.79 -7.47
C LEU A 25 1.97 8.69 -6.34
N PHE A 26 0.66 8.92 -6.29
CA PHE A 26 0.05 9.74 -5.23
C PHE A 26 0.14 9.06 -3.86
N SER A 27 -0.16 7.76 -3.79
CA SER A 27 -0.05 6.99 -2.55
C SER A 27 1.40 6.83 -2.09
N PHE A 28 2.32 6.65 -3.04
CA PHE A 28 3.75 6.62 -2.78
C PHE A 28 4.26 7.95 -2.21
N LEU A 29 3.82 9.08 -2.77
CA LEU A 29 4.17 10.40 -2.28
C LEU A 29 3.65 10.63 -0.85
N TRP A 30 2.44 10.17 -0.55
CA TRP A 30 1.85 10.27 0.79
C TRP A 30 2.70 9.52 1.83
N MET A 31 3.23 8.33 1.50
CA MET A 31 4.13 7.59 2.39
C MET A 31 5.40 8.37 2.71
N ILE A 32 6.07 8.92 1.68
CA ILE A 32 7.30 9.69 1.86
C ILE A 32 7.06 10.96 2.69
N LEU A 33 5.92 11.64 2.49
CA LEU A 33 5.58 12.83 3.27
C LEU A 33 5.41 12.48 4.75
N LEU A 34 4.62 11.45 5.07
CA LEU A 34 4.39 11.03 6.45
C LEU A 34 5.67 10.51 7.14
N THR A 35 6.58 9.83 6.43
CA THR A 35 7.88 9.44 7.02
C THR A 35 8.78 10.65 7.23
N SER A 36 8.82 11.58 6.27
CA SER A 36 9.60 12.82 6.41
C SER A 36 9.15 13.63 7.62
N VAL A 37 7.84 13.70 7.88
CA VAL A 37 7.29 14.34 9.09
C VAL A 37 7.80 13.64 10.35
N ALA A 38 7.80 12.31 10.40
CA ALA A 38 8.33 11.57 11.56
C ALA A 38 9.82 11.85 11.80
N PHE A 39 10.64 11.93 10.74
CA PHE A 39 12.06 12.30 10.87
C PHE A 39 12.26 13.72 11.39
N VAL A 40 11.52 14.69 10.84
CA VAL A 40 11.58 16.09 11.31
C VAL A 40 11.17 16.17 12.77
N LEU A 41 10.16 15.40 13.19
CA LEU A 41 9.70 15.35 14.58
C LEU A 41 10.79 14.87 15.55
N VAL A 42 11.61 13.90 15.13
CA VAL A 42 12.76 13.41 15.92
C VAL A 42 13.89 14.43 15.94
N VAL A 43 14.26 14.99 14.79
CA VAL A 43 15.44 15.87 14.66
C VAL A 43 15.24 17.22 15.36
N MET A 44 14.02 17.75 15.34
CA MET A 44 13.73 19.05 15.97
C MET A 44 13.67 18.98 17.49
N GLU A 45 13.55 17.78 18.09
CA GLU A 45 13.43 17.53 19.54
C GLU A 45 12.46 18.49 20.26
N TRP A 46 11.40 18.92 19.58
CA TRP A 46 10.48 19.94 20.12
C TRP A 46 9.65 19.45 21.32
N PHE A 47 9.54 18.13 21.48
CA PHE A 47 8.75 17.49 22.54
C PHE A 47 9.64 16.60 23.42
N SER A 48 9.16 16.36 24.65
CA SER A 48 9.80 15.38 25.56
C SER A 48 9.88 13.99 24.90
N PRO A 49 10.93 13.20 25.19
CA PRO A 49 11.18 11.92 24.52
C PRO A 49 9.98 10.97 24.50
N VAL A 50 9.20 10.94 25.59
CA VAL A 50 8.01 10.09 25.72
C VAL A 50 6.92 10.49 24.72
N TRP A 51 6.72 11.80 24.55
CA TRP A 51 5.73 12.33 23.61
C TRP A 51 6.17 12.12 22.17
N THR A 52 7.46 12.35 21.87
CA THR A 52 8.06 12.11 20.55
C THR A 52 7.87 10.65 20.12
N ILE A 53 8.22 9.69 20.99
CA ILE A 53 8.04 8.25 20.71
C ILE A 53 6.57 7.91 20.46
N THR A 54 5.66 8.39 21.30
CA THR A 54 4.22 8.13 21.15
C THR A 54 3.67 8.62 19.81
N LEU A 55 4.06 9.82 19.39
CA LEU A 55 3.65 10.41 18.11
C LEU A 55 4.21 9.62 16.91
N ILE A 56 5.46 9.18 16.98
CA ILE A 56 6.09 8.37 15.93
C ILE A 56 5.41 7.01 15.80
N VAL A 57 5.07 6.36 16.91
CA VAL A 57 4.34 5.08 16.88
C VAL A 57 2.96 5.24 16.26
N LEU A 58 2.23 6.32 16.56
CA LEU A 58 0.96 6.64 15.92
C LEU A 58 1.11 6.84 14.40
N LEU A 59 2.12 7.60 13.97
CA LEU A 59 2.44 7.78 12.56
C LEU A 59 2.84 6.47 11.87
N ALA A 60 3.57 5.59 12.57
CA ALA A 60 3.94 4.27 12.06
C ALA A 60 2.72 3.35 11.88
N CYS A 61 1.76 3.36 12.81
CA CYS A 61 0.49 2.64 12.63
C CYS A 61 -0.28 3.15 11.40
N TRP A 62 -0.34 4.46 11.20
CA TRP A 62 -0.97 5.06 10.02
C TRP A 62 -0.27 4.64 8.71
N GLN A 63 1.06 4.57 8.72
CA GLN A 63 1.86 4.08 7.60
C GLN A 63 1.53 2.64 7.22
N ILE A 64 1.36 1.74 8.20
CA ILE A 64 1.00 0.34 7.94
C ILE A 64 -0.33 0.25 7.18
N VAL A 65 -1.33 1.04 7.56
CA VAL A 65 -2.64 1.07 6.87
C VAL A 65 -2.51 1.56 5.42
N LEU A 66 -1.74 2.62 5.18
CA LEU A 66 -1.53 3.15 3.84
C LEU A 66 -0.72 2.21 2.94
N GLN A 67 0.25 1.50 3.52
CA GLN A 67 1.00 0.46 2.83
C GLN A 67 0.09 -0.69 2.44
N LEU A 68 -0.76 -1.15 3.38
CA LEU A 68 -1.79 -2.15 3.07
C LEU A 68 -2.72 -1.65 1.96
N ALA A 69 -3.27 -0.44 2.08
CA ALA A 69 -4.23 0.09 1.11
C ALA A 69 -3.63 0.29 -0.30
N SER A 70 -2.35 0.61 -0.41
CA SER A 70 -1.67 0.83 -1.70
C SER A 70 -1.22 -0.46 -2.36
N PHE A 71 -0.66 -1.40 -1.59
CA PHE A 71 -0.18 -2.68 -2.10
C PHE A 71 -1.31 -3.68 -2.33
N MET A 72 -2.41 -3.54 -1.59
CA MET A 72 -3.55 -4.44 -1.66
C MET A 72 -4.67 -3.73 -2.44
N HIS A 73 -4.61 -3.80 -3.77
CA HIS A 73 -5.77 -3.59 -4.65
C HIS A 73 -6.81 -4.72 -4.43
N LEU A 74 -7.32 -4.84 -3.20
CA LEU A 74 -8.23 -5.90 -2.72
C LEU A 74 -9.59 -5.95 -3.43
N ARG A 75 -9.86 -4.98 -4.29
CA ARG A 75 -11.11 -4.89 -5.04
C ARG A 75 -11.12 -5.72 -6.33
N GLU A 76 -9.98 -6.26 -6.75
CA GLU A 76 -9.94 -7.18 -7.89
C GLU A 76 -10.21 -8.62 -7.42
N LYS A 77 -11.25 -9.25 -7.97
CA LYS A 77 -11.66 -10.63 -7.66
C LYS A 77 -10.52 -11.60 -8.01
N GLY A 78 -9.91 -12.26 -7.02
CA GLY A 78 -9.00 -13.40 -7.25
C GLY A 78 -7.72 -13.48 -6.40
N ASN A 79 -7.37 -12.43 -5.63
CA ASN A 79 -6.05 -12.35 -4.99
C ASN A 79 -5.93 -13.06 -3.62
N GLY A 80 -6.35 -14.32 -3.53
CA GLY A 80 -6.24 -15.14 -2.31
C GLY A 80 -4.81 -15.22 -1.78
N ILE A 81 -3.82 -15.28 -2.68
CA ILE A 81 -2.39 -15.33 -2.34
C ILE A 81 -1.95 -14.06 -1.58
N THR A 82 -2.37 -12.87 -2.03
CA THR A 82 -2.02 -11.60 -1.38
C THR A 82 -2.56 -11.53 0.04
N VAL A 83 -3.80 -11.97 0.26
CA VAL A 83 -4.41 -12.04 1.60
C VAL A 83 -3.64 -13.01 2.49
N THR A 84 -3.26 -14.18 1.97
CA THR A 84 -2.46 -15.15 2.72
C THR A 84 -1.12 -14.56 3.14
N PHE A 85 -0.40 -13.86 2.26
CA PHE A 85 0.88 -13.24 2.61
C PHE A 85 0.75 -12.16 3.69
N ILE A 86 -0.32 -11.38 3.68
CA ILE A 86 -0.57 -10.33 4.68
C ILE A 86 -0.86 -10.95 6.04
N VAL A 87 -1.69 -12.00 6.08
CA VAL A 87 -2.00 -12.74 7.32
C VAL A 87 -0.74 -13.42 7.87
N MET A 88 0.05 -14.07 7.01
CA MET A 88 1.31 -14.70 7.41
C MET A 88 2.33 -13.67 7.90
N GLY A 89 2.47 -12.54 7.23
CA GLY A 89 3.30 -11.42 7.68
C GLY A 89 2.86 -10.91 9.05
N GLY A 90 1.55 -10.77 9.27
CA GLY A 90 0.95 -10.43 10.56
C GLY A 90 1.33 -11.43 11.67
N ILE A 91 1.22 -12.73 11.39
CA ILE A 91 1.61 -13.80 12.32
C ILE A 91 3.10 -13.68 12.68
N VAL A 92 3.98 -13.54 11.68
CA VAL A 92 5.43 -13.41 11.90
C VAL A 92 5.73 -12.17 12.76
N SER A 93 5.12 -11.02 12.45
CA SER A 93 5.32 -9.81 13.27
C SER A 93 4.82 -9.99 14.71
N ALA A 94 3.70 -10.67 14.92
CA ALA A 94 3.20 -10.96 16.26
C ALA A 94 4.16 -11.88 17.03
N THR A 95 4.69 -12.92 16.38
CA THR A 95 5.69 -13.82 16.99
C THR A 95 6.95 -13.06 17.39
N VAL A 96 7.43 -12.13 16.56
CA VAL A 96 8.61 -11.31 16.88
C VAL A 96 8.37 -10.42 18.09
N ILE A 97 7.19 -9.77 18.18
CA ILE A 97 6.85 -8.93 19.33
C ILE A 97 6.82 -9.77 20.63
N VAL A 98 6.21 -10.96 20.58
CA VAL A 98 6.18 -11.88 21.73
C VAL A 98 7.58 -12.36 22.10
N ALA A 99 8.42 -12.69 21.10
CA ALA A 99 9.80 -13.12 21.34
C ALA A 99 10.66 -12.01 21.96
N LEU A 100 10.52 -10.77 21.48
CA LEU A 100 11.20 -9.61 22.06
C LEU A 100 10.73 -9.29 23.48
N TRP A 101 9.47 -9.57 23.80
CA TRP A 101 8.95 -9.39 25.16
C TRP A 101 9.42 -10.48 26.13
N LEU A 102 9.75 -11.68 25.61
CA LEU A 102 10.21 -12.82 26.39
C LEU A 102 11.73 -12.79 26.67
N LEU A 103 12.52 -12.11 25.82
CA LEU A 103 13.98 -11.98 25.93
C LEU A 103 14.37 -10.92 26.97
#